data_AF-C6T6D3-F1
#
_entry.id   AF-C6T6D3-F1
#
_cell.length_a   1.000
_cell.length_b   1.000
_cell.length_c   1.000
_cell.angle_alpha   90.00
_cell.angle_beta   90.00
_cell.angle_gamma   90.00
#
_symmetry.space_group_name_H-M   'P 1'
#
loop_
_entity.id
_entity.type
_entity.pdbx_description
1 polymer ?
#
loop_
_entity_poly.entity_id
_entity_poly.type
_entity_poly.pdbx_seq_one_letter_code
_entity_poly.pdbx_strand_id
1 'polypeptide(L)' 'MNQESAELVKLYAERNDIFFEQFAKSMIKMGNISPLTNSKGEIRENCRRINA' A
#
# COMPACT_ATOMS: atom_id res chain seq x y z
N MET A 1 -4.12 17.51 17.85
CA MET A 1 -3.90 17.36 16.39
C MET A 1 -2.45 16.96 16.21
N ASN A 2 -2.13 15.90 15.45
CA ASN A 2 -0.74 15.51 15.23
C ASN A 2 -0.09 16.52 14.26
N GLN A 3 0.94 17.22 14.73
CA GLN A 3 1.57 18.30 13.96
C GLN A 3 2.30 17.78 12.73
N GLU A 4 2.97 16.62 12.84
CA GLU A 4 3.73 16.01 11.75
C GLU A 4 2.83 15.61 10.57
N SER A 5 1.68 14.98 10.86
CA SER A 5 0.75 14.61 9.80
C SER A 5 -0.04 15.81 9.24
N ALA A 6 -0.28 16.84 10.05
CA ALA A 6 -0.96 18.06 9.60
C ALA A 6 -0.16 18.80 8.51
N GLU A 7 1.16 18.85 8.63
CA GLU A 7 2.04 19.49 7.63
C GLU A 7 2.04 18.74 6.30
N LEU A 8 2.04 17.41 6.34
CA LEU A 8 1.94 16.57 5.14
C LEU A 8 0.59 16.74 4.44
N VAL A 9 -0.51 16.81 5.20
CA VAL A 9 -1.85 17.04 4.63
C VAL A 9 -1.90 18.37 3.88
N LYS A 10 -1.35 19.44 4.47
CA LYS A 10 -1.28 20.75 3.81
C LYS A 10 -0.46 20.68 2.51
N LEU A 11 0.72 20.07 2.56
CA LEU A 11 1.59 19.91 1.40
C LEU A 11 0.90 19.15 0.26
N TYR A 12 0.25 18.02 0.56
CA TYR A 12 -0.41 17.20 -0.45
C TYR A 12 -1.65 17.87 -1.04
N ALA A 13 -2.38 18.66 -0.26
CA ALA A 13 -3.52 19.45 -0.75
C ALA A 13 -3.09 20.57 -1.71
N GLU A 14 -1.95 21.21 -1.44
CA GLU A 14 -1.39 22.27 -2.30
C GLU A 14 -0.68 21.71 -3.54
N ARG A 15 -0.12 20.50 -3.46
CA ARG A 15 0.71 19.88 -4.50
C ARG A 15 0.31 18.44 -4.80
N ASN A 16 -0.62 18.29 -5.74
CA ASN A 16 -1.09 16.99 -6.22
C ASN A 16 0.02 16.12 -6.83
N ASP A 17 1.03 16.72 -7.47
CA ASP A 17 2.18 16.01 -8.04
C ASP A 17 2.97 15.26 -6.97
N ILE A 18 3.26 15.93 -5.85
CA ILE A 18 3.93 15.31 -4.71
C ILE A 18 3.06 14.22 -4.09
N PHE A 19 1.76 14.47 -3.94
CA PHE A 19 0.84 13.47 -3.41
C PHE A 19 0.88 12.18 -4.23
N PHE A 20 0.73 12.25 -5.55
CA PHE A 20 0.73 11.06 -6.39
C PHE A 20 2.07 10.31 -6.37
N GLU A 21 3.19 11.03 -6.35
CA GLU A 21 4.51 10.42 -6.23
C GLU A 21 4.66 9.65 -4.90
N GLN A 22 4.28 10.28 -3.78
CA GLN A 22 4.39 9.66 -2.46
C GLN A 22 3.37 8.53 -2.27
N PHE A 23 2.17 8.66 -2.83
CA PHE A 23 1.15 7.63 -2.83
C PHE A 23 1.66 6.37 -3.54
N ALA A 24 2.21 6.50 -4.75
CA ALA A 24 2.76 5.36 -5.49
C ALA A 24 3.88 4.64 -4.72
N LYS A 25 4.82 5.40 -4.15
CA LYS A 25 5.91 4.84 -3.31
C LYS A 25 5.36 4.11 -2.09
N SER A 26 4.36 4.68 -1.44
CA SER A 26 3.71 4.10 -0.25
C SER A 26 2.97 2.81 -0.57
N MET A 27 2.24 2.77 -1.68
CA MET A 27 1.51 1.57 -2.12
C MET A 27 2.45 0.41 -2.49
N ILE A 28 3.59 0.69 -3.13
CA ILE A 28 4.63 -0.32 -3.39
C ILE A 28 5.19 -0.88 -2.07
N LYS A 29 5.53 0.00 -1.13
CA LYS A 29 6.05 -0.41 0.18
C LYS A 29 5.04 -1.26 0.94
N MET A 30 3.77 -0.87 0.92
CA MET A 30 2.67 -1.60 1.56
C MET A 30 2.43 -2.97 0.91
N GLY A 31 2.40 -3.05 -0.42
CA GLY A 31 2.21 -4.31 -1.14
C GLY A 31 3.34 -5.32 -0.93
N ASN A 32 4.52 -4.85 -0.57
CA ASN A 32 5.68 -5.69 -0.25
C ASN A 32 5.75 -6.14 1.22
N ILE A 33 4.72 -5.85 2.04
CA ILE A 33 4.67 -6.32 3.43
C ILE A 33 4.38 -7.83 3.44
N SER A 34 5.40 -8.61 3.79
CA SER A 34 5.31 -10.05 4.07
C SER A 34 4.54 -10.88 3.01
N PRO A 35 4.81 -10.74 1.70
CA PRO A 35 4.14 -11.54 0.69
C PRO A 35 4.49 -13.02 0.81
N LEU A 36 3.52 -13.87 0.47
CA LEU A 36 3.76 -15.30 0.26
C LEU A 36 4.42 -15.48 -1.11
N THR A 37 5.66 -15.99 -1.13
CA THR A 37 6.47 -16.15 -2.33
C THR A 37 6.94 -17.60 -2.53
N ASN A 38 7.33 -17.93 -3.77
CA ASN A 38 7.74 -19.27 -4.18
C ASN A 38 6.65 -20.30 -3.87
N SER A 39 7.01 -21.42 -3.24
CA SER A 39 6.10 -22.47 -2.82
C SER A 39 5.38 -22.21 -1.48
N LYS A 40 5.50 -20.99 -0.93
CA LYS A 40 4.74 -20.61 0.27
C LYS A 40 3.35 -20.16 -0.17
N GLY A 41 2.30 -20.90 0.18
CA GLY A 41 0.91 -20.61 -0.17
C GLY A 41 0.42 -21.38 -1.40
N GLU A 42 -0.69 -20.91 -1.99
CA GLU A 42 -1.32 -21.51 -3.17
C GLU A 42 -1.99 -20.44 -4.06
N ILE A 43 -2.12 -20.73 -5.35
CA ILE A 43 -2.99 -19.96 -6.25
C ILE A 43 -4.41 -20.51 -6.07
N ARG A 44 -5.31 -19.72 -5.47
CA ARG A 44 -6.69 -20.17 -5.21
C ARG A 44 -7.52 -20.20 -6.48
N GLU A 45 -8.27 -21.28 -6.67
CA GLU A 45 -9.29 -21.36 -7.74
C GLU A 45 -10.51 -20.49 -7.41
N ASN A 46 -10.81 -20.35 -6.12
CA ASN A 46 -11.83 -19.45 -5.60
C ASN A 46 -11.25 -18.65 -4.44
N CYS A 47 -11.12 -17.32 -4.59
CA CYS A 47 -10.49 -16.46 -3.59
C CYS A 47 -11.10 -16.57 -2.17
N ARG A 48 -12.37 -17.01 -2.07
CA ARG A 48 -13.11 -17.13 -0.81
C ARG A 48 -12.87 -18.44 -0.06
N ARG A 49 -12.20 -19.44 -0.66
CA ARG A 49 -11.95 -20.76 -0.04
C ARG A 49 -10.51 -21.22 -0.25
N ILE A 50 -10.05 -22.16 0.58
CA ILE A 50 -8.79 -22.88 0.39
C ILE A 50 -9.06 -24.00 -0.62
N ASN A 51 -8.10 -24.30 -1.49
CA ASN A 51 -8.21 -25.43 -2.42
C ASN A 51 -8.30 -26.76 -1.63
N ALA A 52 -8.99 -27.75 -2.21
CA ALA A 52 -9.20 -29.07 -1.60
C ALA A 52 -8.07 -30.04 -1.93
#